data_AF-A0A928S131-F1
#
_entry.id   AF-A0A928S131-F1
#
_cell.length_a   1.000
_cell.length_b   1.000
_cell.length_c   1.000
_cell.angle_alpha   90.00
_cell.angle_beta   90.00
_cell.angle_gamma   90.00
#
_symmetry.space_group_name_H-M   'P 1'
#
loop_
_entity.id
_entity.type
_entity.pdbx_description
1 polymer ?
#
loop_
_entity_poly.entity_id
_entity_poly.type
_entity_poly.pdbx_seq_one_letter_code
_entity_poly.pdbx_strand_id
1 'polypeptide(L)'
;MNRSTLNFLVDVLLLLSLTGPLVTGGVLFFAFPGAESARGWTLLSVGYGGWLRLHLALLAWFALVVLLHVILHWTWVCGFLAARFRRGVHRGKIADESARTLYGVAFLIFMLTVMCAAVGAAILAVQSPVPTGA
;
A
#
# COMPACT_ATOMS: atom_id res chain seq x y z
N MET A 1 -17.91 -11.81 -17.68
CA MET A 1 -17.91 -10.50 -17.00
C MET A 1 -17.18 -9.49 -17.88
N ASN A 2 -17.71 -8.27 -18.01
CA ASN A 2 -17.06 -7.23 -18.80
C ASN A 2 -15.81 -6.72 -18.07
N ARG A 3 -14.71 -6.40 -18.78
CA ARG A 3 -13.45 -5.96 -18.12
C ARG A 3 -13.66 -4.75 -17.22
N SER A 4 -14.52 -3.82 -17.63
CA SER A 4 -14.89 -2.66 -16.83
C SER A 4 -15.59 -3.04 -15.51
N THR A 5 -16.41 -4.09 -15.51
CA THR A 5 -17.06 -4.59 -14.30
C THR A 5 -16.06 -5.21 -13.33
N LEU A 6 -15.06 -5.93 -13.85
CA LEU A 6 -13.99 -6.51 -13.03
C LEU A 6 -13.12 -5.41 -12.40
N ASN A 7 -12.73 -4.40 -13.19
CA ASN A 7 -11.97 -3.26 -12.68
C ASN A 7 -12.74 -2.52 -11.58
N PHE A 8 -14.02 -2.20 -11.83
CA PHE A 8 -14.87 -1.56 -10.83
C PHE A 8 -14.98 -2.40 -9.54
N LEU A 9 -15.13 -3.72 -9.66
CA LEU A 9 -15.19 -4.61 -8.50
C LEU A 9 -13.88 -4.60 -7.69
N VAL A 10 -12.73 -4.62 -8.38
CA VAL A 10 -11.43 -4.54 -7.73
C VAL A 10 -11.26 -3.19 -7.03
N ASP A 11 -11.71 -2.09 -7.62
CA ASP A 11 -11.65 -0.75 -7.01
C ASP A 11 -12.51 -0.66 -5.76
N VAL A 12 -13.72 -1.22 -5.79
CA VAL A 12 -14.60 -1.33 -4.62
C VAL A 12 -13.96 -2.22 -3.54
N LEU A 13 -13.39 -3.36 -3.92
CA LEU A 13 -12.68 -4.25 -2.99
C LEU A 13 -11.49 -3.53 -2.34
N LEU A 14 -10.79 -2.68 -3.10
CA LEU A 14 -9.65 -1.89 -2.63
C LEU A 14 -10.11 -0.80 -1.65
N LEU A 15 -11.22 -0.13 -1.93
CA LEU A 15 -11.85 0.81 -0.99
C LEU A 15 -12.24 0.11 0.32
N LEU A 16 -12.89 -1.05 0.24
CA LEU A 16 -13.25 -1.84 1.43
C LEU A 16 -12.03 -2.37 2.17
N SER A 17 -10.97 -2.75 1.45
CA SER A 17 -9.73 -3.22 2.08
C SER A 17 -8.96 -2.08 2.76
N LEU A 18 -9.11 -0.83 2.29
CA LEU A 18 -8.51 0.36 2.90
C LEU A 18 -9.18 0.75 4.22
N THR A 19 -10.49 0.56 4.35
CA THR A 19 -11.20 0.96 5.59
C THR A 19 -10.71 0.17 6.80
N GLY A 20 -10.33 -1.10 6.63
CA GLY A 20 -9.80 -1.95 7.70
C GLY A 20 -8.55 -1.36 8.39
N PRO A 21 -7.45 -1.10 7.67
CA PRO A 21 -6.28 -0.42 8.20
C PRO A 21 -6.57 0.96 8.78
N LEU A 22 -7.44 1.76 8.16
CA LEU A 22 -7.82 3.08 8.69
C LEU A 22 -8.50 2.97 10.06
N VAL A 23 -9.47 2.08 10.19
CA VAL A 23 -10.19 1.84 11.45
C VAL A 23 -9.24 1.29 12.51
N THR A 24 -8.48 0.24 12.19
CA THR A 24 -7.58 -0.39 13.17
C THR A 24 -6.41 0.52 13.57
N GLY A 25 -5.89 1.33 12.65
CA GLY A 25 -4.88 2.36 12.94
C GLY A 25 -5.46 3.45 13.85
N GLY A 26 -6.68 3.90 13.57
CA GLY A 26 -7.42 4.82 14.43
C GLY A 26 -7.67 4.25 15.82
N VAL A 27 -8.06 2.99 15.95
CA VAL A 27 -8.22 2.30 17.24
C VAL A 27 -6.90 2.27 18.02
N LEU A 28 -5.80 1.88 17.36
CA LEU A 28 -4.48 1.82 18.01
C LEU A 28 -3.98 3.19 18.45
N PHE A 29 -4.31 4.26 17.71
CA PHE A 29 -3.86 5.62 18.00
C PHE A 29 -4.75 6.37 18.99
N PHE A 30 -6.07 6.22 18.89
CA PHE A 30 -7.05 6.97 19.69
C PHE A 30 -7.61 6.21 20.89
N ALA A 31 -7.72 4.87 20.82
CA ALA A 31 -8.35 4.09 21.88
C ALA A 31 -7.37 3.50 22.90
N PHE A 32 -6.13 3.22 22.47
CA PHE A 32 -5.08 2.74 23.37
C PHE A 32 -4.15 3.88 23.78
N PRO A 33 -3.65 3.89 25.03
CA PRO A 33 -2.52 4.74 25.38
C PRO A 33 -1.27 4.27 24.60
N GLY A 34 -0.22 5.11 24.54
CA GLY A 34 1.02 4.79 23.82
C GLY A 34 1.53 3.37 24.11
N ALA A 35 2.20 2.74 23.13
CA ALA A 35 2.51 1.31 23.13
C ALA A 35 3.14 0.78 24.43
N GLU A 36 3.95 1.61 25.11
CA GLU A 36 4.64 1.26 26.36
C GLU A 36 3.72 1.23 27.59
N SER A 37 2.66 2.04 27.62
CA SER A 37 1.70 2.12 28.73
C SER A 37 0.42 1.30 28.51
N ALA A 38 0.27 0.68 27.33
CA ALA A 38 -0.89 -0.14 26.97
C ALA A 38 -0.91 -1.55 27.61
N ARG A 39 0.06 -1.90 28.47
CA ARG A 39 0.05 -3.20 29.18
C ARG A 39 -1.20 -3.33 30.07
N GLY A 40 -1.93 -4.43 29.88
CA GLY A 40 -3.17 -4.71 30.62
C GLY A 40 -4.42 -4.03 30.06
N TRP A 41 -4.29 -3.07 29.13
CA TRP A 41 -5.43 -2.48 28.45
C TRP A 41 -5.98 -3.45 27.42
N THR A 42 -7.30 -3.63 27.43
CA THR A 42 -8.00 -4.47 26.46
C THR A 42 -9.16 -3.70 25.87
N LEU A 43 -9.39 -3.91 24.58
CA LEU A 43 -10.56 -3.43 23.86
C LEU A 43 -11.21 -4.64 23.21
N LEU A 44 -12.50 -4.85 23.49
CA LEU A 44 -13.24 -6.04 23.07
C LEU A 44 -12.53 -7.35 23.48
N SER A 45 -12.02 -7.41 24.71
CA SER A 45 -11.21 -8.53 25.26
C SER A 45 -9.87 -8.81 24.54
N VAL A 46 -9.49 -7.97 23.57
CA VAL A 46 -8.22 -8.07 22.84
C VAL A 46 -7.29 -6.94 23.28
N GLY A 47 -6.07 -7.28 23.71
CA GLY A 47 -5.06 -6.30 24.09
C GLY A 47 -4.44 -5.57 22.90
N TYR A 48 -3.64 -4.53 23.17
CA TYR A 48 -2.93 -3.73 22.15
C TYR A 48 -2.19 -4.59 21.12
N GLY A 49 -1.43 -5.60 21.58
CA GLY A 49 -0.68 -6.48 20.67
C GLY A 49 -1.54 -7.37 19.79
N GLY A 50 -2.80 -7.64 20.15
CA GLY A 50 -3.76 -8.33 19.28
C GLY A 50 -4.28 -7.41 18.17
N TRP A 51 -4.67 -6.19 18.53
CA TRP A 51 -5.08 -5.16 17.58
C TRP A 51 -3.96 -4.77 16.61
N LEU A 52 -2.71 -4.69 17.09
CA LEU A 52 -1.55 -4.42 16.24
C LEU A 52 -1.33 -5.52 15.21
N ARG A 53 -1.45 -6.80 15.61
CA ARG A 53 -1.35 -7.93 14.68
C ARG A 53 -2.47 -7.91 13.64
N LEU A 54 -3.69 -7.60 14.05
CA LEU A 54 -4.82 -7.44 13.13
C LEU A 54 -4.58 -6.31 12.13
N HIS A 55 -4.12 -5.15 12.60
CA HIS A 55 -3.79 -4.00 11.76
C HIS A 55 -2.74 -4.37 10.70
N LEU A 56 -1.65 -5.03 11.11
CA LEU A 56 -0.60 -5.47 10.19
C LEU A 56 -1.11 -6.50 9.17
N ALA A 57 -1.96 -7.45 9.58
CA ALA A 57 -2.56 -8.42 8.66
C ALA A 57 -3.47 -7.74 7.62
N LEU A 58 -4.29 -6.78 8.03
CA LEU A 58 -5.13 -5.98 7.13
C LEU A 58 -4.29 -5.10 6.19
N LEU A 59 -3.20 -4.53 6.68
CA LEU A 59 -2.27 -3.75 5.86
C LEU A 59 -1.61 -4.62 4.79
N ALA A 60 -1.18 -5.83 5.14
CA ALA A 60 -0.60 -6.79 4.21
C ALA A 60 -1.63 -7.24 3.16
N TRP A 61 -2.87 -7.50 3.57
CA TRP A 61 -3.97 -7.79 2.65
C TRP A 61 -4.26 -6.62 1.70
N PHE A 62 -4.35 -5.40 2.23
CA PHE A 62 -4.56 -4.20 1.42
C PHE A 62 -3.43 -4.02 0.38
N ALA A 63 -2.17 -4.21 0.77
CA ALA A 63 -1.03 -4.15 -0.14
C ALA A 63 -1.14 -5.19 -1.28
N LEU A 64 -1.59 -6.41 -0.99
CA LEU A 64 -1.83 -7.43 -2.00
C LEU A 64 -2.94 -7.02 -2.99
N VAL A 65 -4.05 -6.47 -2.50
CA VAL A 65 -5.15 -5.99 -3.34
C VAL A 65 -4.71 -4.82 -4.22
N VAL A 66 -3.91 -3.89 -3.69
CA VAL A 66 -3.31 -2.79 -4.46
C VAL A 66 -2.42 -3.33 -5.57
N LEU A 67 -1.58 -4.33 -5.28
CA LEU A 67 -0.73 -4.95 -6.29
C LEU A 67 -1.55 -5.54 -7.45
N LEU A 68 -2.61 -6.29 -7.13
CA LEU A 68 -3.52 -6.85 -8.13
C LEU A 68 -4.22 -5.75 -8.95
N HIS A 69 -4.69 -4.68 -8.30
CA HIS A 69 -5.31 -3.54 -8.96
C HIS A 69 -4.34 -2.87 -9.94
N VAL A 70 -3.10 -2.61 -9.53
CA VAL A 70 -2.08 -1.99 -10.39
C VAL A 70 -1.83 -2.87 -11.62
N ILE A 71 -1.70 -4.19 -11.46
CA ILE A 71 -1.50 -5.12 -12.60
C ILE A 71 -2.66 -5.05 -13.59
N LEU A 72 -3.92 -5.04 -13.10
CA LEU A 72 -5.11 -4.99 -13.96
C LEU A 72 -5.25 -3.63 -14.64
N HIS A 73 -4.96 -2.55 -13.93
CA HIS A 73 -5.08 -1.18 -14.42
C HIS A 73 -3.91 -0.77 -15.32
N TRP A 74 -2.79 -1.49 -15.26
CA TRP A 74 -1.55 -1.17 -15.99
C TRP A 74 -1.73 -0.97 -17.50
N THR A 75 -2.61 -1.78 -18.11
CA THR A 75 -2.92 -1.65 -19.54
C THR A 75 -3.60 -0.32 -19.88
N TRP A 76 -4.45 0.19 -19.00
CA TRP A 76 -5.07 1.50 -19.13
C TRP A 76 -4.05 2.61 -18.92
N VAL A 77 -3.16 2.49 -17.93
CA VAL A 77 -2.11 3.49 -17.66
C VAL A 77 -1.21 3.67 -18.88
N CYS A 78 -0.75 2.58 -19.50
CA CYS A 78 0.05 2.67 -20.73
C CYS A 78 -0.73 3.28 -21.90
N GLY A 79 -2.03 2.96 -22.04
CA GLY A 79 -2.91 3.60 -23.03
C GLY A 79 -3.06 5.11 -22.80
N PHE A 80 -3.23 5.52 -21.54
CA PHE A 80 -3.35 6.92 -21.14
C PHE A 80 -2.03 7.69 -21.33
N LEU A 81 -0.89 7.12 -20.91
CA LEU A 81 0.44 7.70 -21.15
C LEU A 81 0.73 7.82 -22.64
N ALA A 82 0.51 6.75 -23.40
CA ALA A 82 0.71 6.76 -24.85
C ALA A 82 -0.17 7.82 -25.52
N ALA A 83 -1.45 7.96 -25.13
CA ALA A 83 -2.32 9.02 -25.64
C ALA A 83 -1.83 10.43 -25.27
N ARG A 84 -1.26 10.60 -24.07
CA ARG A 84 -0.73 11.89 -23.60
C ARG A 84 0.58 12.29 -24.27
N PHE A 85 1.44 11.30 -24.60
CA PHE A 85 2.74 11.51 -25.25
C PHE A 85 2.68 11.45 -26.79
N ARG A 86 1.69 10.79 -27.40
CA ARG A 86 1.50 10.71 -28.87
C ARG A 86 0.95 11.97 -29.53
N ARG A 87 1.16 13.17 -28.97
CA ARG A 87 0.94 14.41 -29.73
C ARG A 87 1.99 14.66 -30.83
N GLY A 88 2.97 13.77 -31.05
CA GLY A 88 4.00 14.04 -32.07
C GLY A 88 4.82 12.89 -32.68
N VAL A 89 4.54 11.60 -32.43
CA VAL A 89 5.43 10.53 -32.97
C VAL A 89 4.63 9.41 -33.66
N HIS A 90 5.00 9.20 -34.94
CA HIS A 90 4.44 8.24 -35.88
C HIS A 90 4.55 6.77 -35.39
N ARG A 91 3.54 5.98 -35.76
CA ARG A 91 3.34 4.56 -35.39
C ARG A 91 4.50 3.65 -35.85
N GLY A 92 5.23 3.08 -34.90
CA GLY A 92 5.91 1.79 -35.04
C GLY A 92 5.17 0.74 -34.20
N LYS A 93 4.36 -0.11 -34.84
CA LYS A 93 3.82 -1.35 -34.24
C LYS A 93 4.99 -2.33 -34.10
N ILE A 94 5.15 -3.00 -32.95
CA ILE A 94 5.65 -4.40 -32.76
C ILE A 94 6.36 -4.64 -31.40
N ALA A 95 6.68 -3.64 -30.57
CA ALA A 95 7.33 -3.88 -29.25
C ALA A 95 6.49 -3.55 -27.99
N ASP A 96 5.16 -3.38 -28.11
CA ASP A 96 4.33 -2.78 -27.04
C ASP A 96 4.06 -3.71 -25.84
N GLU A 97 4.03 -5.04 -26.01
CA GLU A 97 3.66 -5.97 -24.93
C GLU A 97 4.79 -6.13 -23.89
N SER A 98 6.00 -6.41 -24.36
CA SER A 98 7.19 -6.58 -23.52
C SER A 98 7.62 -5.28 -22.86
N ALA A 99 7.56 -4.17 -23.59
CA ALA A 99 7.84 -2.84 -23.05
C ALA A 99 6.82 -2.45 -21.97
N ARG A 100 5.52 -2.72 -22.20
CA ARG A 100 4.48 -2.50 -21.20
C ARG A 100 4.78 -3.27 -19.91
N THR A 101 5.06 -4.56 -19.97
CA THR A 101 5.37 -5.35 -18.78
C THR A 101 6.63 -4.84 -18.07
N LEU A 102 7.67 -4.48 -18.83
CA LEU A 102 8.90 -3.93 -18.27
C LEU A 102 8.67 -2.62 -17.51
N TYR A 103 7.91 -1.69 -18.08
CA TYR A 103 7.55 -0.44 -17.38
C TYR A 103 6.72 -0.71 -16.12
N GLY A 104 5.84 -1.72 -16.14
CA GLY A 104 5.01 -2.08 -14.99
C GLY A 104 5.84 -2.62 -13.84
N VAL A 105 6.74 -3.56 -14.17
CA VAL A 105 7.69 -4.11 -13.20
C VAL A 105 8.63 -3.03 -12.68
N ALA A 106 9.16 -2.16 -13.55
CA ALA A 106 10.03 -1.05 -13.15
C ALA A 106 9.32 -0.07 -12.20
N PHE A 107 8.06 0.29 -12.50
CA PHE A 107 7.24 1.14 -11.62
C PHE A 107 6.99 0.46 -10.27
N LEU A 108 6.71 -0.84 -10.27
CA LEU A 108 6.51 -1.61 -9.04
C LEU A 108 7.77 -1.61 -8.17
N ILE A 109 8.93 -1.93 -8.77
CA ILE A 109 10.23 -1.93 -8.10
C ILE A 109 10.52 -0.54 -7.53
N PHE A 110 10.27 0.51 -8.30
CA PHE A 110 10.46 1.88 -7.85
C PHE A 110 9.59 2.19 -6.62
N MET A 111 8.29 1.91 -6.64
CA MET A 111 7.41 2.15 -5.48
C MET A 111 7.85 1.36 -4.24
N LEU A 112 8.17 0.07 -4.41
CA LEU A 112 8.68 -0.78 -3.33
C LEU A 112 9.98 -0.22 -2.74
N THR A 113 10.88 0.26 -3.60
CA THR A 113 12.18 0.84 -3.19
C THR A 113 11.97 2.13 -2.40
N VAL A 114 11.06 3.00 -2.84
CA VAL A 114 10.71 4.23 -2.12
C VAL A 114 10.11 3.92 -0.75
N MET A 115 9.20 2.94 -0.66
CA MET A 115 8.65 2.50 0.63
C MET A 115 9.72 1.94 1.57
N CYS A 116 10.58 1.05 1.07
CA CYS A 116 11.69 0.48 1.85
C CYS A 116 12.67 1.57 2.31
N ALA A 117 13.00 2.53 1.45
CA ALA A 117 13.87 3.65 1.80
C ALA A 117 13.25 4.54 2.88
N ALA A 118 11.93 4.82 2.80
CA ALA A 118 11.23 5.61 3.81
C ALA A 118 11.20 4.90 5.17
N VAL A 119 10.91 3.59 5.20
CA VAL A 119 10.93 2.79 6.43
C VAL A 119 12.35 2.69 6.99
N GLY A 120 13.35 2.44 6.14
CA GLY A 120 14.76 2.39 6.55
C GLY A 120 15.23 3.71 7.14
N ALA A 121 14.89 4.84 6.49
CA ALA A 121 15.19 6.17 7.01
C ALA A 121 14.51 6.42 8.36
N ALA A 122 13.25 6.00 8.54
CA ALA A 122 12.56 6.12 9.81
C ALA A 122 13.25 5.31 10.91
N ILE A 123 13.65 4.06 10.64
CA ILE A 123 14.38 3.21 11.60
C ILE A 123 15.71 3.83 11.99
N LEU A 124 16.47 4.35 11.02
CA LEU A 124 17.75 5.01 11.28
C LEU A 124 17.61 6.34 12.05
N ALA A 125 16.45 6.98 11.96
CA ALA A 125 16.15 8.21 12.69
C ALA A 125 15.65 7.97 14.12
N VAL A 126 15.32 6.72 14.50
CA VAL A 126 14.90 6.39 15.88
C VAL A 126 16.08 6.63 16.83
N GLN A 127 15.88 7.52 17.80
CA GLN A 127 16.82 7.75 18.89
C GLN A 127 16.38 6.98 20.14
N SER A 128 17.31 6.31 20.80
CA SER A 128 17.07 5.73 22.12
C SER A 128 16.88 6.85 23.16
N PRO A 129 15.99 6.68 24.16
CA PRO A 129 15.85 7.66 25.23
C PRO A 129 17.21 7.89 25.91
N VAL A 130 17.54 9.15 26.18
CA VAL A 130 18.73 9.51 26.97
C VAL A 130 18.55 8.88 28.36
N PRO A 131 19.51 8.07 28.86
CA PRO A 131 19.41 7.51 30.19
C PRO A 131 19.43 8.65 31.21
N THR A 132 18.27 8.97 31.80
CA THR A 132 18.21 9.82 32.99
C THR A 132 18.79 9.00 34.13
N GLY A 133 20.01 9.32 34.55
CA GLY A 133 20.67 8.70 35.70
C GLY A 133 19.76 8.75 36.92
N ALA A 134 19.55 7.57 37.52
CA ALA A 134 19.01 7.39 38.85
C ALA A 134 20.06 7.75 39.91
#